data_AF-A0A969WFT7-F1
#
_entry.id   AF-A0A969WFT7-F1
#
_cell.length_a   1.000
_cell.length_b   1.000
_cell.length_c   1.000
_cell.angle_alpha   90.00
_cell.angle_beta   90.00
_cell.angle_gamma   90.00
#
_symmetry.space_group_name_H-M   'P 1'
#
loop_
_entity.id
_entity.type
_entity.pdbx_description
1 polymer ?
#
loop_
_entity_poly.entity_id
_entity_poly.type
_entity_poly.pdbx_seq_one_letter_code
_entity_poly.pdbx_strand_id
1 'polypeptide(L)'
;MEANEAPTEPFYKRPLAVSRPVVLAVLAILALFACVLFALLFYLMTQPRPLKPPRFTATPNEFYVDGQPALVTFTELNNNAAAYQNIFIRVTGNYFPQKLPDCAPYSGPIFRSVLVSDDLQLDVLGGETALSIVPINTKLTVDG
;
A
#
# COMPACT_ATOMS: atom_id res chain seq x y z
N MET A 1 -2.45 65.07 -73.83
CA MET A 1 -3.66 64.96 -73.00
C MET A 1 -3.93 63.47 -72.84
N GLU A 2 -3.02 62.77 -72.18
CA GLU A 2 -2.97 62.50 -70.73
C GLU A 2 -3.73 61.21 -70.40
N ALA A 3 -2.94 60.14 -70.32
CA ALA A 3 -3.32 58.87 -69.73
C ALA A 3 -3.36 59.04 -68.21
N ASN A 4 -4.50 58.71 -67.60
CA ASN A 4 -4.62 58.66 -66.14
C ASN A 4 -4.52 57.20 -65.69
N GLU A 5 -3.35 56.84 -65.16
CA GLU A 5 -3.15 55.65 -64.36
C GLU A 5 -3.94 55.77 -63.05
N ALA A 6 -4.74 54.75 -62.74
CA ALA A 6 -5.36 54.60 -61.43
C ALA A 6 -4.32 54.04 -60.43
N PRO A 7 -4.21 54.59 -59.19
CA PRO A 7 -3.27 54.07 -58.22
C PRO A 7 -3.80 52.76 -57.63
N THR A 8 -3.01 51.69 -57.75
CA THR A 8 -3.23 50.43 -57.05
C THR A 8 -2.66 50.57 -55.63
N GLU A 9 -3.54 50.69 -54.63
CA GLU A 9 -3.09 50.71 -53.23
C GLU A 9 -2.58 49.32 -52.79
N PRO A 10 -1.47 49.25 -52.04
CA PRO A 10 -0.96 47.99 -51.53
C PRO A 10 -1.85 47.48 -50.39
N PHE A 11 -2.37 46.27 -50.56
CA PHE A 11 -3.06 45.50 -49.50
C PHE A 11 -2.07 45.17 -48.38
N TYR A 12 -1.98 46.06 -47.38
CA TYR A 12 -1.11 45.88 -46.22
C TYR A 12 -1.68 44.77 -45.32
N LYS A 13 -1.11 43.56 -45.39
CA LYS A 13 -1.36 42.49 -44.42
C LYS A 13 -0.90 42.95 -43.04
N ARG A 14 -1.84 43.33 -42.16
CA ARG A 14 -1.54 43.55 -40.74
C ARG A 14 -1.13 42.22 -40.11
N PRO A 15 0.07 42.08 -39.53
CA PRO A 15 0.37 40.92 -38.71
C PRO A 15 -0.58 40.93 -37.52
N LEU A 16 -1.22 39.80 -37.24
CA LEU A 16 -1.99 39.60 -36.01
C LEU A 16 -1.03 39.79 -34.83
N ALA A 17 -1.04 41.00 -34.26
CA ALA A 17 -0.39 41.30 -33.01
C ALA A 17 -1.13 40.50 -31.94
N VAL A 18 -0.60 39.33 -31.59
CA VAL A 18 -1.07 38.54 -30.46
C VAL A 18 -0.95 39.45 -29.25
N SER A 19 -2.10 39.88 -28.73
CA SER A 19 -2.14 40.80 -27.62
C SER A 19 -1.55 40.10 -26.40
N ARG A 20 -0.55 40.73 -25.78
CA ARG A 20 0.04 40.31 -24.50
C ARG A 20 -0.97 39.77 -23.46
N PRO A 21 -2.21 40.31 -23.32
CA PRO A 21 -3.21 39.73 -22.42
C PRO A 21 -3.66 38.31 -22.79
N VAL A 22 -3.70 37.94 -24.07
CA VAL A 22 -4.11 36.59 -24.50
C VAL A 22 -3.03 35.57 -24.14
N VAL A 23 -1.76 35.92 -24.30
CA VAL A 23 -0.64 35.04 -23.91
C VAL A 23 -0.64 34.81 -22.39
N LEU A 24 -0.87 35.85 -21.60
CA LEU A 24 -0.97 35.75 -20.15
C LEU A 24 -2.17 34.90 -19.70
N ALA A 25 -3.32 35.03 -20.37
CA ALA A 25 -4.49 34.21 -20.09
C ALA A 25 -4.24 32.73 -20.38
N VAL A 26 -3.60 32.39 -21.50
CA VAL A 26 -3.25 31.00 -21.85
C VAL A 26 -2.24 30.41 -20.86
N LEU A 27 -1.22 31.18 -20.47
CA LEU A 27 -0.24 30.73 -19.47
C LEU A 27 -0.89 30.51 -18.09
N ALA A 28 -1.81 31.39 -17.68
CA ALA A 28 -2.53 31.22 -16.42
C ALA A 28 -3.41 29.97 -16.41
N ILE A 29 -4.08 29.67 -17.52
CA ILE A 29 -4.89 28.45 -17.68
C ILE A 29 -4.00 27.20 -17.62
N LEU A 30 -2.86 27.20 -18.31
CA LEU A 30 -1.91 26.08 -18.28
C LEU A 30 -1.33 25.86 -16.88
N ALA A 31 -0.97 26.94 -16.17
CA ALA A 31 -0.46 26.86 -14.81
C ALA A 31 -1.52 26.30 -13.85
N LEU A 32 -2.77 26.73 -13.98
CA LEU A 32 -3.88 26.21 -13.18
C LEU A 32 -4.11 24.72 -13.46
N PHE A 33 -4.09 24.31 -14.73
CA PHE A 33 -4.24 22.90 -15.11
C PHE A 33 -3.09 22.04 -14.56
N ALA A 34 -1.85 22.53 -14.64
CA ALA A 34 -0.69 21.87 -14.07
C ALA A 34 -0.80 21.72 -12.54
N CYS A 35 -1.25 22.77 -11.83
CA CYS A 35 -1.50 22.71 -10.39
C CYS A 35 -2.57 21.68 -10.03
N VAL A 36 -3.69 21.65 -10.76
CA VAL A 36 -4.76 20.67 -10.51
C VAL A 36 -4.27 19.25 -10.77
N LEU A 37 -3.53 19.04 -11.87
CA LEU A 37 -2.96 17.73 -12.19
C LEU A 37 -1.95 17.28 -11.13
N PHE A 38 -1.09 18.20 -10.68
CA PHE A 38 -0.10 17.90 -9.63
C PHE A 38 -0.78 17.56 -8.31
N ALA A 39 -1.80 18.33 -7.90
CA ALA A 39 -2.58 18.04 -6.70
C ALA A 39 -3.28 16.68 -6.79
N LEU A 40 -3.85 16.34 -7.96
CA LEU A 40 -4.49 15.05 -8.19
C LEU A 40 -3.49 13.89 -8.12
N LEU A 41 -2.33 14.03 -8.75
CA LEU A 41 -1.27 13.02 -8.70
C LEU A 41 -0.72 12.85 -7.28
N PHE A 42 -0.51 13.95 -6.55
CA PHE A 42 -0.09 13.91 -5.15
C PHE A 42 -1.14 13.21 -4.27
N TYR A 43 -2.42 13.50 -4.49
CA TYR A 43 -3.52 12.84 -3.80
C TYR A 43 -3.58 11.33 -4.10
N LEU A 44 -3.40 10.94 -5.37
CA LEU A 44 -3.36 9.54 -5.80
C LEU A 44 -2.15 8.78 -5.25
N MET A 45 -0.99 9.43 -5.13
CA MET A 45 0.21 8.80 -4.56
C MET A 45 0.17 8.71 -3.03
N THR A 46 -0.57 9.57 -2.36
CA THR A 46 -0.76 9.52 -0.90
C THR A 46 -1.90 8.59 -0.47
N GLN A 47 -2.69 8.05 -1.40
CA GLN A 47 -3.68 7.03 -1.05
C GLN A 47 -2.96 5.77 -0.53
N PRO A 48 -3.24 5.33 0.71
CA PRO A 48 -2.76 4.05 1.17
C PRO A 48 -3.32 2.99 0.22
N ARG A 49 -2.44 2.23 -0.44
CA ARG A 49 -2.85 1.07 -1.24
C ARG A 49 -3.06 -0.08 -0.25
N PRO A 50 -4.30 -0.40 0.16
CA PRO A 50 -4.49 -1.54 1.03
C PRO A 50 -4.02 -2.80 0.29
N LEU A 51 -3.24 -3.63 0.97
CA LEU A 51 -3.01 -4.99 0.52
C LEU A 51 -4.39 -5.66 0.34
N LYS A 52 -4.56 -6.43 -0.73
CA LYS A 52 -5.79 -7.21 -0.91
C LYS A 52 -6.00 -8.04 0.36
N PRO A 53 -7.21 -8.06 0.94
CA PRO A 53 -7.46 -8.84 2.13
C PRO A 53 -7.14 -10.31 1.82
N PRO A 54 -6.42 -11.03 2.70
CA PRO A 54 -6.19 -12.45 2.53
C PRO A 54 -7.55 -13.14 2.44
N ARG A 55 -7.73 -13.98 1.41
CA ARG A 55 -8.92 -14.83 1.30
C ARG A 55 -8.61 -16.12 2.04
N PHE A 56 -9.05 -16.21 3.29
CA PHE A 56 -9.00 -17.46 4.03
C PHE A 56 -9.98 -18.45 3.38
N THR A 57 -9.44 -19.47 2.72
CA THR A 57 -10.21 -20.63 2.26
C THR A 57 -10.28 -21.65 3.39
N ALA A 58 -11.34 -22.46 3.41
CA ALA A 58 -11.42 -23.58 4.36
C ALA A 58 -10.20 -24.50 4.18
N THR A 59 -9.56 -24.86 5.29
CA THR A 59 -8.46 -25.83 5.30
C THR A 59 -9.00 -27.19 4.85
N PRO A 60 -8.44 -27.81 3.78
CA PRO A 60 -8.79 -29.16 3.37
C PRO A 60 -8.67 -30.18 4.52
N ASN A 61 -9.61 -31.12 4.59
CA ASN A 61 -9.64 -32.15 5.64
C ASN A 61 -8.40 -33.06 5.64
N GLU A 62 -7.71 -33.17 4.50
CA GLU A 62 -6.47 -33.95 4.34
C GLU A 62 -5.30 -33.43 5.18
N PHE A 63 -5.37 -32.18 5.64
CA PHE A 63 -4.35 -31.59 6.50
C PHE A 63 -4.60 -31.87 8.00
N TYR A 64 -5.77 -32.41 8.38
CA TYR A 64 -6.06 -32.73 9.77
C TYR A 64 -5.57 -34.14 10.14
N VAL A 65 -4.98 -34.28 11.32
CA VAL A 65 -4.63 -35.60 11.87
C VAL A 65 -5.81 -36.07 12.72
N ASP A 66 -6.40 -37.21 12.35
CA ASP A 66 -7.59 -37.77 13.01
C ASP A 66 -8.78 -36.77 13.10
N GLY A 67 -8.90 -35.87 12.12
CA GLY A 67 -9.96 -34.86 12.09
C GLY A 67 -9.79 -33.70 13.09
N GLN A 68 -8.61 -33.57 13.71
CA GLN A 68 -8.26 -32.47 14.59
C GLN A 68 -6.91 -31.83 14.17
N PRO A 69 -6.68 -30.56 14.54
CA PRO A 69 -5.36 -29.95 14.38
C PRO A 69 -4.35 -30.74 15.22
N ALA A 70 -3.17 -31.02 14.66
CA ALA A 70 -2.10 -31.63 15.42
C ALA A 70 -1.62 -30.63 16.48
N LEU A 71 -1.73 -30.98 17.76
CA LEU A 71 -1.19 -30.15 18.84
C LEU A 71 0.32 -30.30 18.87
N VAL A 72 1.03 -29.21 18.61
CA VAL A 72 2.50 -29.18 18.53
C VAL A 72 2.99 -28.03 19.40
N THR A 73 4.11 -28.22 20.11
CA THR A 73 4.79 -27.12 20.80
C THR A 73 5.72 -26.37 19.85
N PHE A 74 6.01 -25.10 20.14
CA PHE A 74 6.94 -24.32 19.30
C PHE A 74 8.32 -24.99 19.19
N THR A 75 8.81 -25.60 20.27
CA THR A 75 10.08 -26.32 20.30
C THR A 75 10.07 -27.52 19.35
N GLU A 76 8.99 -28.30 19.31
CA GLU A 76 8.86 -29.44 18.40
C GLU A 76 8.80 -28.99 16.93
N LEU A 77 8.06 -27.91 16.65
CA LEU A 77 7.96 -27.36 15.29
C LEU A 77 9.32 -26.83 14.79
N ASN A 78 10.07 -26.12 15.62
CA ASN A 78 11.38 -25.57 15.25
C ASN A 78 12.43 -26.69 15.04
N ASN A 79 12.36 -27.74 15.87
CA ASN A 79 13.27 -28.88 15.76
C ASN A 79 13.02 -29.72 14.50
N ASN A 80 11.79 -29.78 13.98
CA ASN A 80 11.46 -30.59 12.81
C ASN A 80 10.28 -30.05 12.00
N ALA A 81 10.44 -28.87 11.39
CA ALA A 81 9.40 -28.26 10.56
C ALA A 81 8.98 -29.15 9.37
N ALA A 82 9.90 -29.98 8.86
CA ALA A 82 9.62 -30.87 7.73
C ALA A 82 8.57 -31.95 8.06
N ALA A 83 8.50 -32.42 9.31
CA ALA A 83 7.52 -33.41 9.75
C ALA A 83 6.08 -32.89 9.80
N TYR A 84 5.91 -31.57 9.85
CA TYR A 84 4.60 -30.91 9.96
C TYR A 84 4.21 -30.18 8.66
N GLN A 85 4.93 -30.42 7.56
CA GLN A 85 4.54 -29.88 6.26
C GLN A 85 3.22 -30.50 5.81
N ASN A 86 2.32 -29.66 5.29
CA ASN A 86 0.98 -30.08 4.84
C ASN A 86 0.16 -30.73 5.97
N ILE A 87 0.37 -30.29 7.21
CA ILE A 87 -0.47 -30.67 8.35
C ILE A 87 -0.98 -29.38 8.98
N PHE A 88 -2.26 -29.36 9.31
CA PHE A 88 -2.88 -28.30 10.08
C PHE A 88 -2.48 -28.47 11.53
N ILE A 89 -1.69 -27.53 12.04
CA ILE A 89 -1.13 -27.58 13.38
C ILE A 89 -1.79 -26.55 14.28
N ARG A 90 -1.87 -26.89 15.56
CA ARG A 90 -2.22 -25.97 16.64
C ARG A 90 -1.00 -25.81 17.52
N VAL A 91 -0.52 -24.58 17.62
CA VAL A 91 0.64 -24.24 18.44
C VAL A 91 0.22 -23.33 19.57
N THR A 92 0.74 -23.57 20.76
CA THR A 92 0.36 -22.83 21.97
C THR A 92 1.59 -22.33 22.71
N GLY A 93 1.58 -21.08 23.12
CA GLY A 93 2.70 -20.45 23.83
C GLY A 93 2.34 -19.10 24.42
N ASN A 94 3.34 -18.37 24.91
CA ASN A 94 3.15 -17.13 25.65
C ASN A 94 3.40 -15.92 24.75
N TYR A 95 2.52 -14.94 24.83
CA TYR A 95 2.63 -13.69 24.10
C TYR A 95 3.80 -12.82 24.59
N PHE A 96 4.69 -12.45 23.66
CA PHE A 96 5.74 -11.46 23.85
C PHE A 96 5.68 -10.40 22.73
N PRO A 97 5.41 -9.13 23.05
CA PRO A 97 5.41 -8.08 22.04
C PRO A 97 6.85 -7.74 21.61
N GLN A 98 7.11 -7.77 20.30
CA GLN A 98 8.34 -7.17 19.76
C GLN A 98 8.13 -5.68 19.48
N LYS A 99 9.01 -4.84 20.02
CA LYS A 99 9.09 -3.44 19.61
C LYS A 99 9.90 -3.37 18.32
N LEU A 100 9.28 -2.96 17.22
CA LEU A 100 10.03 -2.66 16.00
C LEU A 100 10.99 -1.49 16.26
N PRO A 101 12.21 -1.52 15.70
CA PRO A 101 13.12 -0.38 15.80
C PRO A 101 12.47 0.87 15.17
N ASP A 102 12.69 2.02 15.81
CA ASP A 102 12.21 3.33 15.35
C ASP A 102 13.00 3.74 14.09
N CYS A 103 12.69 3.10 12.96
CA CYS A 103 13.27 3.43 11.66
C CYS A 103 12.57 4.65 11.04
N ALA A 104 13.25 5.27 10.07
CA ALA A 104 12.83 6.45 9.31
C ALA A 104 11.32 6.49 8.96
N PRO A 105 10.71 7.69 8.83
CA PRO A 105 9.27 7.84 8.63
C PRO A 105 8.77 6.95 7.48
N TYR A 106 7.99 5.94 7.83
CA TYR A 106 7.46 4.92 6.92
C TYR A 106 5.99 5.21 6.64
N SER A 107 5.65 5.42 5.36
CA SER A 107 4.29 5.72 4.89
C SER A 107 3.60 4.50 4.28
N GLY A 108 3.66 3.36 4.98
CA GLY A 108 3.00 2.10 4.58
C GLY A 108 2.27 1.42 5.75
N PRO A 109 1.64 0.26 5.51
CA PRO A 109 0.95 -0.49 6.55
C PRO A 109 1.93 -0.92 7.65
N ILE A 110 1.60 -0.60 8.90
CA ILE A 110 2.42 -0.92 10.07
C ILE A 110 2.37 -2.43 10.31
N PHE A 111 3.45 -3.13 9.99
CA PHE A 111 3.62 -4.54 10.35
C PHE A 111 3.90 -4.63 11.85
N ARG A 112 3.04 -5.31 12.61
CA ARG A 112 3.33 -5.67 14.01
C ARG A 112 3.62 -7.15 14.07
N SER A 113 4.90 -7.50 14.07
CA SER A 113 5.32 -8.86 14.36
C SER A 113 5.15 -9.16 15.85
N VAL A 114 4.52 -10.28 16.15
CA VAL A 114 4.30 -10.73 17.53
C VAL A 114 5.06 -12.03 17.74
N LEU A 115 5.81 -12.12 18.85
CA LEU A 115 6.40 -13.38 19.28
C LEU A 115 5.35 -14.13 20.12
N VAL A 116 5.13 -15.40 19.80
CA VAL A 116 4.28 -16.30 20.61
C VAL A 116 5.13 -17.34 21.36
N SER A 117 6.45 -17.30 21.16
CA SER A 117 7.50 -17.88 22.01
C SER A 117 8.86 -17.23 21.68
N ASP A 118 9.90 -17.56 22.45
CA ASP A 118 11.28 -17.05 22.28
C ASP A 118 11.85 -17.29 20.85
N ASP A 119 11.28 -18.23 20.08
CA ASP A 119 11.84 -18.71 18.81
C ASP A 119 10.91 -18.60 17.59
N LEU A 120 9.68 -18.06 17.72
CA LEU A 120 8.77 -17.89 16.56
C LEU A 120 8.18 -16.49 16.46
N GLN A 121 8.55 -15.80 15.38
CA GLN A 121 7.97 -14.53 14.95
C GLN A 121 6.75 -14.80 14.06
N LEU A 122 5.57 -14.45 14.55
CA LEU A 122 4.34 -14.48 13.74
C LEU A 122 4.09 -13.10 13.15
N ASP A 123 3.97 -13.07 11.82
CA ASP A 123 3.49 -11.89 11.11
C ASP A 123 1.95 -11.94 11.12
N VAL A 124 1.34 -11.36 12.16
CA VAL A 124 -0.10 -11.43 12.35
C VAL A 124 -0.78 -10.32 11.55
N LEU A 125 -1.11 -10.62 10.30
CA LEU A 125 -1.90 -9.73 9.44
C LEU A 125 -3.36 -9.65 9.92
N GLY A 126 -3.81 -8.46 10.32
CA GLY A 126 -5.20 -8.17 10.73
C GLY A 126 -5.53 -8.44 12.20
N GLY A 127 -4.57 -8.94 12.99
CA GLY A 127 -4.70 -9.17 14.44
C GLY A 127 -3.94 -8.16 15.30
N GLU A 128 -3.31 -7.16 14.69
CA GLU A 128 -2.40 -6.21 15.34
C GLU A 128 -3.12 -5.37 16.40
N THR A 129 -4.36 -4.97 16.13
CA THR A 129 -5.20 -4.23 17.08
C THR A 129 -5.65 -5.12 18.25
N ALA A 130 -6.01 -6.37 17.98
CA ALA A 130 -6.42 -7.31 19.03
C ALA A 130 -5.23 -7.65 19.95
N LEU A 131 -4.03 -7.82 19.39
CA LEU A 131 -2.82 -8.10 20.17
C LEU A 131 -2.34 -6.89 20.98
N SER A 132 -2.73 -5.66 20.61
CA SER A 132 -2.37 -4.44 21.36
C SER A 132 -2.97 -4.38 22.77
N ILE A 133 -4.07 -5.09 23.01
CA ILE A 133 -4.76 -5.13 24.31
C ILE A 133 -4.46 -6.41 25.10
N VAL A 134 -3.72 -7.35 24.51
CA VAL A 134 -3.37 -8.62 25.18
C VAL A 134 -2.23 -8.37 26.16
N PRO A 135 -2.38 -8.75 27.45
CA PRO A 135 -1.30 -8.65 28.42
C PRO A 135 -0.10 -9.51 28.04
N ILE A 136 1.11 -9.04 28.36
CA ILE A 136 2.34 -9.84 28.23
C ILE A 136 2.18 -11.16 29.00
N ASN A 137 2.74 -12.24 28.46
CA ASN A 137 2.66 -13.58 29.04
C ASN A 137 1.25 -14.21 29.03
N THR A 138 0.32 -13.66 28.23
CA THR A 138 -0.95 -14.33 27.95
C THR A 138 -0.71 -15.56 27.09
N LYS A 139 -1.34 -16.68 27.46
CA LYS A 139 -1.30 -17.91 26.66
C LYS A 139 -2.12 -17.73 25.39
N LEU A 140 -1.47 -17.80 24.25
CA LEU A 140 -2.08 -17.74 22.92
C LEU A 140 -2.05 -19.10 22.25
N THR A 141 -3.07 -19.37 21.46
CA THR A 141 -3.17 -20.55 20.60
C THR A 141 -3.28 -20.07 19.16
N VAL A 142 -2.47 -20.62 18.28
CA VAL A 142 -2.39 -20.27 16.86
C VAL A 142 -2.59 -21.54 16.05
N ASP A 143 -3.56 -21.49 15.14
CA ASP A 143 -3.85 -22.58 14.21
C ASP A 143 -3.36 -22.18 12.82
N GLY A 144 -2.67 -23.08 12.10
CA GLY A 144 -2.05 -22.78 10.81
C GLY A 144 -1.60 -24.00 10.04
#